data_AF-A0A3B9IT39-F1
#
_entry.id   AF-A0A3B9IT39-F1
#
_cell.length_a   1.000
_cell.length_b   1.000
_cell.length_c   1.000
_cell.angle_alpha   90.00
_cell.angle_beta   90.00
_cell.angle_gamma   90.00
#
_symmetry.space_group_name_H-M   'P 1'
#
loop_
_entity.id
_entity.type
_entity.pdbx_description
1 polymer ?
#
loop_
_entity_poly.entity_id
_entity_poly.type
_entity_poly.pdbx_seq_one_letter_code
_entity_poly.pdbx_strand_id
1 'polypeptide(L)'
;AMAPGAAADPRALGRLALILGATLALWATDWLHGLKPAWVGLSAAALILTPGLRLVPADFIRTGLPVGTLIFIAAMLSLGAVISAAGLGDAMGGVMIDLAGFEPGADALNVYKLGLISTVVGLLGSLHGTPAILTPLAARLAEATGLSLDTVLMTQALGFSTALLPYQSPPVIVALGLSGIGQGPAARAMIALGLAAMLLLWPLDLVWWTVLGRI
;
A
#
# COMPACT_ATOMS: atom_id res chain seq x y z
N ALA A 1 -17.30 19.95 -22.92
CA ALA A 1 -16.81 20.90 -21.91
C ALA A 1 -17.89 21.05 -20.85
N MET A 2 -17.63 20.59 -19.62
CA MET A 2 -18.56 20.74 -18.50
C MET A 2 -18.46 22.19 -18.01
N ALA A 3 -19.60 22.87 -17.85
CA ALA A 3 -19.64 24.25 -17.38
C ALA A 3 -19.01 24.34 -15.97
N PRO A 4 -18.13 25.33 -15.71
CA PRO A 4 -17.66 25.59 -14.36
C PRO A 4 -18.83 26.19 -13.56
N GLY A 5 -19.29 25.49 -12.52
CA GLY A 5 -20.19 26.08 -11.51
C GLY A 5 -21.60 25.48 -11.34
N ALA A 6 -21.90 24.27 -11.82
CA ALA A 6 -23.09 23.58 -11.33
C ALA A 6 -22.85 23.17 -9.87
N ALA A 7 -23.40 23.92 -8.91
CA ALA A 7 -23.37 23.56 -7.50
C ALA A 7 -23.85 22.11 -7.35
N ALA A 8 -23.02 21.25 -6.75
CA ALA A 8 -23.40 19.88 -6.45
C ALA A 8 -24.72 19.90 -5.67
N ASP A 9 -25.72 19.12 -6.10
CA ASP A 9 -27.00 19.03 -5.40
C ASP A 9 -26.73 18.74 -3.91
N PRO A 10 -27.10 19.64 -2.97
CA PRO A 10 -26.81 19.46 -1.55
C PRO A 10 -27.34 18.14 -0.99
N ARG A 11 -28.43 17.62 -1.57
CA ARG A 11 -29.00 16.32 -1.19
C ARG A 11 -28.13 15.16 -1.69
N ALA A 12 -27.57 15.26 -2.89
CA ALA A 12 -26.62 14.28 -3.41
C ALA A 12 -25.33 14.29 -2.59
N LEU A 13 -24.83 15.47 -2.23
CA LEU A 13 -23.67 15.62 -1.35
C LEU A 13 -23.92 14.98 0.03
N GLY A 14 -25.09 15.21 0.63
CA GLY A 14 -25.48 14.61 1.91
C GLY A 14 -25.60 13.08 1.84
N ARG A 15 -26.15 12.53 0.75
CA ARG A 15 -26.19 11.07 0.52
C ARG A 15 -24.80 10.49 0.35
N LEU A 16 -23.93 11.15 -0.43
CA LEU A 16 -22.55 10.71 -0.61
C LEU A 16 -21.79 10.73 0.73
N ALA A 17 -21.91 11.82 1.50
CA ALA A 17 -21.32 11.94 2.82
C ALA A 17 -21.83 10.85 3.78
N LEU A 18 -23.12 10.51 3.73
CA LEU A 18 -23.69 9.42 4.52
C LEU A 18 -23.09 8.07 4.13
N ILE A 19 -22.99 7.77 2.83
CA ILE A 19 -22.40 6.51 2.34
C ILE A 19 -20.93 6.42 2.76
N LEU A 20 -20.15 7.49 2.58
CA LEU A 20 -18.74 7.53 2.96
C LEU A 20 -18.57 7.44 4.48
N GLY A 21 -19.41 8.11 5.26
CA GLY A 21 -19.42 8.03 6.72
C GLY A 21 -19.76 6.62 7.21
N ALA A 22 -20.75 5.96 6.61
CA ALA A 22 -21.09 4.58 6.92
C ALA A 22 -19.98 3.60 6.52
N THR A 23 -19.34 3.82 5.37
CA THR A 23 -18.18 3.04 4.91
C THR A 23 -17.03 3.15 5.92
N LEU A 24 -16.72 4.36 6.37
CA LEU A 24 -15.69 4.60 7.37
C LEU A 24 -16.03 3.95 8.71
N ALA A 25 -17.29 4.05 9.16
CA ALA A 25 -17.74 3.41 10.38
C ALA A 25 -17.58 1.88 10.30
N LEU A 26 -18.01 1.27 9.20
CA LEU A 26 -17.86 -0.17 8.95
C LEU A 26 -16.38 -0.60 8.84
N TRP A 27 -15.50 0.26 8.33
CA TRP A 27 -14.05 -0.02 8.38
C TRP A 27 -13.50 0.07 9.81
N ALA A 28 -13.91 1.06 10.59
CA ALA A 28 -13.45 1.23 11.97
C ALA A 28 -13.98 0.15 12.92
N THR A 29 -15.11 -0.48 12.58
CA THR A 29 -15.74 -1.55 13.37
C THR A 29 -15.59 -2.93 12.73
N ASP A 30 -14.64 -3.12 11.82
CA ASP A 30 -14.46 -4.37 11.09
C ASP A 30 -14.24 -5.58 12.00
N TRP A 31 -13.57 -5.39 13.14
CA TRP A 31 -13.39 -6.37 14.21
C TRP A 31 -14.69 -6.81 14.89
N LEU A 32 -15.76 -6.00 14.87
CA LEU A 32 -17.07 -6.35 15.46
C LEU A 32 -17.91 -7.25 14.55
N HIS A 33 -17.89 -7.00 13.24
CA HIS A 33 -18.77 -7.69 12.28
C HIS A 33 -18.03 -8.64 11.34
N GLY A 34 -16.69 -8.64 11.32
CA GLY A 34 -15.87 -9.55 10.51
C GLY A 34 -15.96 -9.33 8.99
N LEU A 35 -16.58 -8.24 8.55
CA LEU A 35 -16.68 -7.92 7.12
C LEU A 35 -15.35 -7.33 6.68
N LYS A 36 -14.65 -8.02 5.76
CA LYS A 36 -13.38 -7.52 5.25
C LYS A 36 -13.57 -6.13 4.61
N PRO A 37 -12.69 -5.15 4.88
CA PRO A 37 -12.80 -3.79 4.34
C PRO A 37 -13.00 -3.71 2.82
N ALA A 38 -12.42 -4.66 2.07
CA ALA A 38 -12.58 -4.76 0.63
C ALA A 38 -14.04 -4.93 0.18
N TRP A 39 -14.83 -5.76 0.89
CA TRP A 39 -16.24 -5.97 0.56
C TRP A 39 -17.09 -4.74 0.86
N VAL A 40 -16.82 -4.10 2.00
CA VAL A 40 -17.48 -2.85 2.39
C VAL A 40 -17.24 -1.76 1.32
N GLY A 41 -15.99 -1.59 0.89
CA GLY A 41 -15.62 -0.64 -0.17
C GLY A 41 -16.27 -0.96 -1.51
N LEU A 42 -16.31 -2.25 -1.90
CA LEU A 42 -16.97 -2.68 -3.13
C LEU A 42 -18.49 -2.40 -3.10
N SER A 43 -19.15 -2.69 -1.98
CA SER A 43 -20.58 -2.40 -1.81
C SER A 43 -20.84 -0.89 -1.86
N ALA A 44 -20.01 -0.07 -1.21
CA ALA A 44 -20.13 1.39 -1.27
C ALA A 44 -19.93 1.91 -2.70
N ALA A 45 -18.94 1.39 -3.43
CA ALA A 45 -18.71 1.75 -4.82
C ALA A 45 -19.89 1.35 -5.73
N ALA A 46 -20.44 0.15 -5.57
CA ALA A 46 -21.62 -0.30 -6.32
C ALA A 46 -22.85 0.59 -6.05
N LEU A 47 -23.06 1.00 -4.80
CA LEU A 47 -24.11 1.97 -4.46
C LEU A 47 -23.85 3.32 -5.12
N ILE A 48 -22.65 3.88 -5.02
CA ILE A 48 -22.29 5.19 -5.61
C ILE A 48 -22.47 5.19 -7.14
N LEU A 49 -22.11 4.10 -7.80
CA LEU A 49 -22.22 3.93 -9.25
C LEU A 49 -23.65 3.63 -9.73
N THR A 50 -24.61 3.43 -8.82
CA THR A 50 -26.00 3.15 -9.19
C THR A 50 -26.62 4.36 -9.91
N PRO A 51 -27.03 4.24 -11.19
CA PRO A 51 -27.48 5.39 -12.00
C PRO A 51 -28.65 6.16 -11.38
N GLY A 52 -29.55 5.45 -10.68
CA GLY A 52 -30.71 6.05 -10.01
C GLY A 52 -30.38 7.02 -8.87
N LEU A 53 -29.18 6.91 -8.28
CA LEU A 53 -28.77 7.79 -7.17
C LEU A 53 -28.10 9.09 -7.63
N ARG A 54 -27.67 9.16 -8.90
CA ARG A 54 -27.04 10.35 -9.53
C ARG A 54 -25.90 10.96 -8.70
N LEU A 55 -25.13 10.11 -8.01
CA LEU A 55 -24.02 10.53 -7.14
C LEU A 55 -22.71 10.81 -7.89
N VAL A 56 -22.59 10.28 -9.12
CA VAL A 56 -21.45 10.51 -10.03
C VAL A 56 -21.95 11.00 -11.39
N PRO A 57 -21.10 11.70 -12.17
CA PRO A 57 -21.42 12.06 -13.55
C PRO A 57 -21.79 10.84 -14.40
N ALA A 58 -22.73 11.00 -15.33
CA ALA A 58 -23.22 9.91 -16.17
C ALA A 58 -22.12 9.28 -17.05
N ASP A 59 -21.08 10.04 -17.37
CA ASP A 59 -19.92 9.60 -18.14
C ASP A 59 -18.77 9.08 -17.27
N PHE A 60 -18.90 9.06 -15.93
CA PHE A 60 -17.83 8.67 -15.01
C PHE A 60 -17.25 7.29 -15.31
N ILE A 61 -18.08 6.32 -15.70
CA ILE A 61 -17.59 4.98 -16.08
C ILE A 61 -16.67 5.06 -17.31
N ARG A 62 -16.96 5.98 -18.24
CA ARG A 62 -16.18 6.14 -19.48
C ARG A 62 -14.96 7.04 -19.29
N THR A 63 -15.03 8.06 -18.43
CA THR A 63 -14.03 9.13 -18.34
C THR A 63 -13.30 9.18 -17.00
N GLY A 64 -13.90 8.68 -15.92
CA GLY A 64 -13.40 8.77 -14.55
C GLY A 64 -12.82 7.48 -13.97
N LEU A 65 -13.03 6.32 -14.62
CA LEU A 65 -12.43 5.06 -14.20
C LEU A 65 -10.93 5.01 -14.55
N PRO A 66 -10.03 4.84 -13.57
CA PRO A 66 -8.60 4.71 -13.83
C PRO A 66 -8.29 3.29 -14.33
N VAL A 67 -8.75 2.94 -15.53
CA VAL A 67 -8.61 1.59 -16.12
C VAL A 67 -7.13 1.14 -16.14
N GLY A 68 -6.21 2.06 -16.43
CA GLY A 68 -4.77 1.78 -16.36
C GLY A 68 -4.32 1.30 -14.97
N THR A 69 -4.80 1.92 -13.90
CA THR A 69 -4.51 1.50 -12.52
C THR A 69 -5.12 0.14 -12.20
N LEU A 70 -6.34 -0.15 -12.66
CA LEU A 70 -6.98 -1.45 -12.46
C LEU A 70 -6.22 -2.58 -13.18
N ILE A 71 -5.82 -2.35 -14.44
CA ILE A 71 -5.00 -3.30 -15.20
C ILE A 71 -3.65 -3.49 -14.53
N PHE A 72 -3.03 -2.41 -14.07
CA PHE A 72 -1.76 -2.47 -13.33
C PHE A 72 -1.87 -3.33 -12.07
N ILE A 73 -2.90 -3.12 -11.24
CA ILE A 73 -3.14 -3.94 -10.03
C ILE A 73 -3.34 -5.41 -10.41
N ALA A 74 -4.17 -5.71 -11.43
CA ALA A 74 -4.41 -7.08 -11.87
C ALA A 74 -3.14 -7.76 -12.41
N ALA A 75 -2.31 -7.03 -13.18
CA ALA A 75 -1.04 -7.50 -13.68
C ALA A 75 -0.04 -7.76 -12.54
N MET A 76 0.03 -6.86 -11.56
CA MET A 76 0.89 -6.99 -10.39
C MET A 76 0.51 -8.19 -9.51
N LEU A 77 -0.79 -8.41 -9.27
CA LEU A 77 -1.25 -9.60 -8.54
C LEU A 77 -0.95 -10.89 -9.29
N SER A 78 -1.09 -10.89 -10.62
CA SER A 78 -0.74 -12.03 -11.49
C SER A 78 0.77 -12.27 -11.56
N LEU A 79 1.59 -11.23 -11.45
CA LEU A 79 3.04 -11.32 -11.55
C LEU A 79 3.62 -12.27 -10.49
N GLY A 80 3.05 -12.30 -9.28
CA GLY A 80 3.48 -13.24 -8.24
C GLY A 80 3.33 -14.70 -8.65
N ALA A 81 2.21 -15.04 -9.30
CA ALA A 81 1.98 -16.39 -9.83
C ALA A 81 2.97 -16.73 -10.96
N VAL A 82 3.30 -15.75 -11.82
CA VAL A 82 4.29 -15.92 -12.89
C VAL A 82 5.70 -16.08 -12.33
N ILE A 83 6.10 -15.28 -11.32
CA ILE A 83 7.40 -15.38 -10.64
C ILE A 83 7.58 -16.77 -9.99
N SER A 84 6.52 -17.28 -9.37
CA SER A 84 6.50 -18.63 -8.79
C SER A 84 6.62 -19.70 -9.87
N ALA A 85 5.80 -19.63 -10.93
CA ALA A 85 5.81 -20.60 -12.03
C ALA A 85 7.12 -20.61 -12.83
N ALA A 86 7.79 -19.46 -12.95
CA ALA A 86 9.06 -19.32 -13.65
C ALA A 86 10.29 -19.74 -12.82
N GLY A 87 10.12 -20.13 -11.55
CA GLY A 87 11.22 -20.42 -10.63
C GLY A 87 12.07 -19.20 -10.25
N LEU A 88 11.66 -18.00 -10.68
CA LEU A 88 12.39 -16.76 -10.43
C LEU A 88 12.31 -16.38 -8.95
N GLY A 89 11.22 -16.75 -8.27
CA GLY A 89 11.07 -16.52 -6.83
C GLY A 89 12.12 -17.24 -5.98
N ASP A 90 12.53 -18.45 -6.40
CA ASP A 90 13.58 -19.20 -5.71
C ASP A 90 14.96 -18.54 -5.88
N ALA A 91 15.27 -18.10 -7.10
CA ALA A 91 16.52 -17.40 -7.39
C ALA A 91 16.60 -16.03 -6.69
N MET A 92 15.53 -15.23 -6.76
CA MET A 92 15.47 -13.91 -6.11
C MET A 92 15.45 -14.02 -4.59
N GLY A 93 14.69 -14.98 -4.06
CA GLY A 93 14.64 -15.27 -2.63
C GLY A 93 16.01 -15.69 -2.09
N GLY A 94 16.71 -16.57 -2.80
CA GLY A 94 18.08 -16.98 -2.45
C GLY A 94 19.04 -15.80 -2.36
N VAL A 95 19.11 -14.96 -3.41
CA VAL A 95 19.96 -13.76 -3.40
C VAL A 95 19.61 -12.80 -2.26
N MET A 96 18.32 -12.59 -1.98
CA MET A 96 17.88 -11.74 -0.86
C MET A 96 18.31 -12.32 0.50
N ILE A 97 18.15 -13.63 0.70
CA ILE A 97 18.51 -14.30 1.94
C ILE A 97 20.03 -14.26 2.16
N ASP A 98 20.80 -14.59 1.12
CA ASP A 98 22.27 -14.61 1.17
C ASP A 98 22.84 -13.22 1.45
N LEU A 99 22.30 -12.18 0.82
CA LEU A 99 22.75 -10.80 1.01
C LEU A 99 22.33 -10.25 2.38
N ALA A 100 21.13 -10.59 2.85
CA ALA A 100 20.62 -10.11 4.14
C ALA A 100 21.29 -10.81 5.33
N GLY A 101 21.75 -12.05 5.15
CA GLY A 101 22.33 -12.88 6.20
C GLY A 101 21.39 -12.99 7.38
N PHE A 102 20.17 -13.50 7.17
CA PHE A 102 19.19 -13.66 8.24
C PHE A 102 19.71 -14.63 9.30
N GLU A 103 19.51 -14.29 10.57
CA GLU A 103 19.98 -15.08 11.71
C GLU A 103 18.77 -15.53 12.54
N PRO A 104 18.45 -16.84 12.59
CA PRO A 104 17.35 -17.33 13.40
C PRO A 104 17.51 -16.91 14.87
N GLY A 105 16.45 -16.34 15.47
CA GLY A 105 16.45 -15.83 16.85
C GLY A 105 16.93 -14.38 17.00
N ALA A 106 17.42 -13.74 15.94
CA ALA A 106 17.70 -12.30 15.92
C ALA A 106 16.50 -11.50 15.40
N ASP A 107 15.32 -11.72 15.97
CA ASP A 107 14.02 -11.32 15.41
C ASP A 107 13.91 -9.82 15.11
N ALA A 108 14.33 -8.96 16.04
CA ALA A 108 14.33 -7.52 15.83
C ALA A 108 15.25 -7.08 14.65
N LEU A 109 16.42 -7.71 14.53
CA LEU A 109 17.36 -7.43 13.44
C LEU A 109 16.81 -7.94 12.11
N ASN A 110 16.21 -9.13 12.09
CA ASN A 110 15.59 -9.70 10.90
C ASN A 110 14.40 -8.85 10.43
N VAL A 111 13.56 -8.36 11.34
CA VAL A 111 12.48 -7.42 11.01
C VAL A 111 13.04 -6.14 10.38
N TYR A 112 14.10 -5.58 10.95
CA TYR A 112 14.74 -4.37 10.41
C TYR A 112 15.31 -4.62 9.00
N LYS A 113 15.98 -5.76 8.78
CA LYS A 113 16.50 -6.19 7.48
C LYS A 113 15.37 -6.37 6.46
N LEU A 114 14.27 -7.01 6.83
CA LEU A 114 13.10 -7.19 5.97
C LEU A 114 12.44 -5.84 5.60
N GLY A 115 12.33 -4.91 6.55
CA GLY A 115 11.87 -3.54 6.29
C GLY A 115 12.78 -2.82 5.28
N LEU A 116 14.10 -2.98 5.42
CA LEU A 116 15.08 -2.41 4.49
C LEU A 116 14.95 -3.00 3.09
N ILE A 117 14.81 -4.32 2.96
CA ILE A 117 14.53 -5.00 1.69
C ILE A 117 13.25 -4.44 1.06
N SER A 118 12.18 -4.30 1.83
CA SER A 118 10.92 -3.70 1.38
C SER A 118 11.11 -2.27 0.85
N THR A 119 11.91 -1.46 1.55
CA THR A 119 12.24 -0.09 1.12
C THR A 119 13.04 -0.08 -0.18
N VAL A 120 14.06 -0.94 -0.31
CA VAL A 120 14.89 -1.06 -1.52
C VAL A 120 14.07 -1.54 -2.71
N VAL A 121 13.22 -2.55 -2.54
CA VAL A 121 12.31 -3.00 -3.59
C VAL A 121 11.35 -1.88 -4.00
N GLY A 122 10.83 -1.13 -3.03
CA GLY A 122 9.99 0.04 -3.29
C GLY A 122 10.73 1.16 -4.02
N LEU A 123 12.02 1.34 -3.74
CA LEU A 123 12.87 2.29 -4.45
C LEU A 123 13.08 1.83 -5.91
N LEU A 124 13.40 0.56 -6.15
CA LEU A 124 13.58 0.07 -7.51
C LEU A 124 12.28 0.07 -8.33
N GLY A 125 11.13 -0.07 -7.67
CA GLY A 125 9.81 -0.05 -8.29
C GLY A 125 8.95 1.13 -7.84
N SER A 126 7.88 0.83 -7.12
CA SER A 126 6.97 1.80 -6.53
C SER A 126 6.44 1.26 -5.20
N LEU A 127 5.88 2.12 -4.36
CA LEU A 127 5.30 1.70 -3.08
C LEU A 127 4.22 0.63 -3.26
N HIS A 128 3.40 0.78 -4.30
CA HIS A 128 2.31 -0.15 -4.63
C HIS A 128 2.84 -1.46 -5.22
N GLY A 129 4.02 -1.44 -5.84
CA GLY A 129 4.65 -2.62 -6.42
C GLY A 129 5.41 -3.48 -5.43
N THR A 130 5.84 -2.92 -4.30
CA THR A 130 6.56 -3.67 -3.27
C THR A 130 5.80 -4.89 -2.77
N PRO A 131 4.53 -4.81 -2.35
CA PRO A 131 3.79 -5.99 -1.90
C PRO A 131 3.63 -7.02 -3.01
N ALA A 132 3.46 -6.60 -4.26
CA ALA A 132 3.29 -7.53 -5.38
C ALA A 132 4.55 -8.37 -5.68
N ILE A 133 5.74 -7.85 -5.36
CA ILE A 133 7.01 -8.58 -5.50
C ILE A 133 7.31 -9.40 -4.25
N LEU A 134 7.11 -8.84 -3.05
CA LEU A 134 7.53 -9.46 -1.79
C LEU A 134 6.50 -10.42 -1.18
N THR A 135 5.20 -10.19 -1.38
CA THR A 135 4.15 -11.08 -0.87
C THR A 135 4.29 -12.52 -1.38
N PRO A 136 4.56 -12.76 -2.68
CA PRO A 136 4.82 -14.12 -3.17
C PRO A 136 6.05 -14.80 -2.53
N LEU A 137 7.00 -14.01 -2.01
CA LEU A 137 8.24 -14.49 -1.38
C LEU A 137 8.12 -14.62 0.14
N ALA A 138 7.00 -14.17 0.73
CA ALA A 138 6.87 -14.03 2.19
C ALA A 138 7.03 -15.37 2.94
N ALA A 139 6.52 -16.47 2.39
CA ALA A 139 6.68 -17.80 2.99
C ALA A 139 8.15 -18.22 3.09
N ARG A 140 8.91 -18.04 2.01
CA ARG A 140 10.36 -18.32 1.98
C ARG A 140 11.14 -17.44 2.95
N LEU A 141 10.79 -16.16 3.03
CA LEU A 141 11.42 -15.21 3.95
C LEU A 141 11.10 -15.56 5.42
N ALA A 142 9.90 -16.05 5.70
CA ALA A 142 9.51 -16.56 7.02
C ALA A 142 10.35 -17.79 7.41
N GLU A 143 10.49 -18.75 6.49
CA GLU A 143 11.35 -19.92 6.70
C GLU A 143 12.81 -19.55 6.97
N ALA A 144 13.35 -18.58 6.22
CA ALA A 144 14.74 -18.14 6.36
C ALA A 144 15.02 -17.33 7.65
N THR A 145 14.02 -16.61 8.16
CA THR A 145 14.17 -15.77 9.36
C THR A 145 13.73 -16.46 10.65
N GLY A 146 12.88 -17.49 10.56
CA GLY A 146 12.20 -18.10 11.70
C GLY A 146 10.98 -17.31 12.21
N LEU A 147 10.66 -16.17 11.57
CA LEU A 147 9.52 -15.33 11.95
C LEU A 147 8.20 -15.92 11.41
N SER A 148 7.08 -15.54 12.05
CA SER A 148 5.76 -15.90 11.52
C SER A 148 5.51 -15.26 10.14
N LEU A 149 4.74 -15.93 9.28
CA LEU A 149 4.34 -15.39 7.97
C LEU A 149 3.67 -14.01 8.11
N ASP A 150 2.80 -13.86 9.11
CA ASP A 150 2.14 -12.59 9.43
C ASP A 150 3.17 -11.49 9.74
N THR A 151 4.15 -11.78 10.60
CA THR A 151 5.21 -10.82 10.96
C THR A 151 5.98 -10.39 9.71
N VAL A 152 6.37 -11.34 8.85
CA VAL A 152 7.07 -11.04 7.60
C VAL A 152 6.21 -10.17 6.67
N LEU A 153 4.93 -10.47 6.51
CA LEU A 153 4.02 -9.64 5.72
C LEU A 153 3.87 -8.23 6.30
N MET A 154 3.81 -8.10 7.63
CA MET A 154 3.76 -6.81 8.32
C MET A 154 5.02 -5.97 8.08
N THR A 155 6.22 -6.59 8.01
CA THR A 155 7.45 -5.84 7.71
C THR A 155 7.43 -5.12 6.37
N GLN A 156 6.63 -5.62 5.41
CA GLN A 156 6.47 -4.95 4.12
C GLN A 156 5.87 -3.56 4.31
N ALA A 157 4.93 -3.39 5.25
CA ALA A 157 4.31 -2.11 5.58
C ALA A 157 5.30 -1.07 6.09
N LEU A 158 6.36 -1.49 6.81
CA LEU A 158 7.44 -0.60 7.21
C LEU A 158 8.11 0.01 5.98
N GLY A 159 8.44 -0.82 4.99
CA GLY A 159 9.14 -0.37 3.79
C GLY A 159 8.28 0.43 2.82
N PHE A 160 7.08 -0.05 2.45
CA PHE A 160 6.25 0.70 1.49
C PHE A 160 5.61 1.98 2.08
N SER A 161 5.58 2.12 3.41
CA SER A 161 5.21 3.40 4.06
C SER A 161 6.38 4.40 4.10
N THR A 162 7.60 3.95 3.80
CA THR A 162 8.83 4.74 3.83
C THR A 162 9.23 5.17 2.41
N ALA A 163 8.47 6.10 1.84
CA ALA A 163 8.75 6.65 0.52
C ALA A 163 9.93 7.63 0.55
N LEU A 164 10.98 7.36 -0.25
CA LEU A 164 12.18 8.19 -0.29
C LEU A 164 12.15 9.20 -1.44
N LEU A 165 11.55 8.83 -2.58
CA LEU A 165 11.54 9.65 -3.79
C LEU A 165 10.12 9.85 -4.35
N PRO A 166 9.81 11.03 -4.92
CA PRO A 166 8.46 11.35 -5.38
C PRO A 166 7.84 10.36 -6.37
N TYR A 167 8.63 9.78 -7.28
CA TYR A 167 8.10 8.88 -8.31
C TYR A 167 7.49 7.60 -7.75
N GLN A 168 7.85 7.20 -6.53
CA GLN A 168 7.36 5.97 -5.93
C GLN A 168 5.85 6.03 -5.64
N SER A 169 5.26 7.23 -5.61
CA SER A 169 3.85 7.47 -5.29
C SER A 169 3.22 8.46 -6.30
N PRO A 170 2.31 7.99 -7.19
CA PRO A 170 1.58 8.88 -8.09
C PRO A 170 0.83 10.04 -7.39
N PRO A 171 0.17 9.83 -6.23
CA PRO A 171 -0.40 10.94 -5.45
C PRO A 171 0.60 12.04 -5.11
N VAL A 172 1.85 11.68 -4.79
CA VAL A 172 2.90 12.67 -4.50
C VAL A 172 3.26 13.47 -5.75
N ILE A 173 3.42 12.81 -6.90
CA ILE A 173 3.71 13.50 -8.17
C ILE A 173 2.60 14.50 -8.52
N VAL A 174 1.34 14.10 -8.37
CA VAL A 174 0.19 14.99 -8.61
C VAL A 174 0.20 16.16 -7.64
N ALA A 175 0.41 15.91 -6.34
CA ALA A 175 0.49 16.96 -5.33
C ALA A 175 1.63 17.96 -5.63
N LEU A 176 2.80 17.48 -6.04
CA LEU A 176 3.91 18.35 -6.43
C LEU A 176 3.56 19.21 -7.64
N GLY A 177 2.93 18.63 -8.66
CA GLY A 177 2.45 19.36 -9.84
C GLY A 177 1.44 20.47 -9.50
N LEU A 178 0.59 20.26 -8.49
CA LEU A 178 -0.37 21.27 -8.02
C LEU A 178 0.26 22.31 -7.09
N SER A 179 1.27 21.93 -6.30
CA SER A 179 1.92 22.80 -5.31
C SER A 179 2.94 23.79 -5.90
N GLY A 180 3.41 23.53 -7.13
CA GLY A 180 4.51 24.28 -7.74
C GLY A 180 5.88 24.02 -7.10
N ILE A 181 5.99 23.06 -6.18
CA ILE A 181 7.26 22.68 -5.54
C ILE A 181 8.12 21.87 -6.53
N GLY A 182 9.39 22.24 -6.65
CA GLY A 182 10.35 21.51 -7.47
C GLY A 182 10.64 20.10 -6.93
N GLN A 183 10.99 19.17 -7.83
CA GLN A 183 11.28 17.77 -7.48
C GLN A 183 12.45 17.60 -6.50
N GLY A 184 13.47 18.45 -6.58
CA GLY A 184 14.66 18.38 -5.71
C GLY A 184 14.36 18.63 -4.22
N PRO A 185 13.73 19.77 -3.86
CA PRO A 185 13.28 20.02 -2.48
C PRO A 185 12.35 18.93 -1.95
N ALA A 186 11.41 18.46 -2.77
CA ALA A 186 10.51 17.37 -2.40
C ALA A 186 11.27 16.07 -2.08
N ALA A 187 12.20 15.66 -2.95
CA ALA A 187 13.03 14.50 -2.73
C ALA A 187 13.87 14.61 -1.44
N ARG A 188 14.47 15.78 -1.16
CA ARG A 188 15.22 16.00 0.08
C ARG A 188 14.33 15.85 1.33
N ALA A 189 13.13 16.42 1.29
CA ALA A 189 12.17 16.30 2.39
C ALA A 189 11.71 14.85 2.60
N MET A 190 11.42 14.12 1.50
CA MET A 190 11.03 12.71 1.56
C MET A 190 12.16 11.81 2.07
N ILE A 191 13.40 12.02 1.62
CA ILE A 191 14.57 11.30 2.15
C ILE A 191 14.74 11.59 3.65
N ALA A 192 14.66 12.86 4.06
CA ALA A 192 14.77 13.22 5.48
C ALA A 192 13.68 12.56 6.33
N LEU A 193 12.43 12.56 5.85
CA LEU A 193 11.31 11.91 6.52
C LEU A 193 11.45 10.39 6.55
N GLY A 194 11.90 9.78 5.45
CA GLY A 194 12.12 8.34 5.38
C GLY A 194 13.25 7.87 6.29
N LEU A 195 14.35 8.63 6.36
CA LEU A 195 15.41 8.37 7.33
C LEU A 195 14.92 8.56 8.77
N ALA A 196 14.11 9.59 9.04
CA ALA A 196 13.48 9.76 10.35
C ALA A 196 12.55 8.58 10.69
N ALA A 197 11.80 8.06 9.72
CA ALA A 197 10.96 6.88 9.91
C ALA A 197 11.81 5.65 10.24
N MET A 198 12.89 5.40 9.50
CA MET A 198 13.79 4.27 9.75
C MET A 198 14.51 4.36 11.10
N LEU A 199 14.89 5.56 11.53
CA LEU A 199 15.67 5.77 12.76
C LEU A 199 14.80 5.95 14.02
N LEU A 200 13.54 6.38 13.87
CA LEU A 200 12.65 6.68 14.99
C LEU A 200 11.39 5.82 15.00
N LEU A 201 10.69 5.73 13.86
CA LEU A 201 9.42 5.00 13.79
C LEU A 201 9.64 3.48 13.76
N TRP A 202 10.57 2.97 12.97
CA TRP A 202 10.80 1.52 12.91
C TRP A 202 11.25 0.92 14.25
N PRO A 203 12.16 1.55 15.02
CA PRO A 203 12.47 1.07 16.38
C PRO A 203 11.26 1.14 17.31
N LEU A 204 10.39 2.14 17.15
CA LEU A 204 9.15 2.22 17.91
C LEU A 204 8.18 1.10 17.53
N ASP A 205 8.07 0.77 16.24
CA ASP A 205 7.30 -0.37 15.74
C ASP A 205 7.84 -1.69 16.30
N LEU A 206 9.16 -1.87 16.35
CA LEU A 206 9.80 -3.04 16.97
C LEU A 206 9.43 -3.17 18.45
N VAL A 207 9.54 -2.08 19.22
CA VAL A 207 9.12 -2.06 20.64
C VAL A 207 7.65 -2.45 20.77
N TRP A 208 6.80 -1.91 19.90
CA TRP A 208 5.39 -2.24 19.88
C TRP A 208 5.14 -3.72 19.58
N TRP A 209 5.86 -4.30 18.62
CA TRP A 209 5.70 -5.70 18.24
C TRP A 209 6.19 -6.66 19.31
N THR A 210 7.25 -6.30 20.06
CA THR A 210 7.68 -7.04 21.26
C THR A 210 6.61 -6.99 22.35
N VAL A 211 5.98 -5.83 22.59
CA VAL A 211 4.86 -5.71 23.55
C VAL A 211 3.67 -6.59 23.16
N LEU A 212 3.41 -6.75 21.86
CA LEU A 212 2.38 -7.64 21.33
C LEU A 212 2.78 -9.12 21.29
N GLY A 213 4.03 -9.47 21.63
CA GLY A 213 4.56 -10.84 21.57
C GLY A 213 4.68 -11.40 20.15
N ARG A 214 4.87 -10.54 19.15
CA ARG A 214 5.03 -10.92 17.74
C ARG A 214 6.49 -11.21 17.34
N ILE A 215 7.42 -10.70 18.15
CA ILE A 215 8.88 -10.88 18.14
C ILE A 215 9.40 -10.81 19.58
#